data_AF-A0A2R5EEL4-F1
#
_entry.id   AF-A0A2R5EEL4-F1
#
_cell.length_a   1.000
_cell.length_b   1.000
_cell.length_c   1.000
_cell.angle_alpha   90.00
_cell.angle_beta   90.00
_cell.angle_gamma   90.00
#
_symmetry.space_group_name_H-M   'P 1'
#
loop_
_entity.id
_entity.type
_entity.pdbx_description
1 polymer ?
#
loop_
_entity_poly.entity_id
_entity_poly.type
_entity_poly.pdbx_seq_one_letter_code
_entity_poly.pdbx_strand_id
1 'polypeptide(L)'
;MTPLISASGQRSPFQAQHNTYSSMAATQDTVDSPASQPFNRLSEKVREALGRLSNQQKIALMVAVAAIAALLIGTFLWSRQPDYKVLFSNLTEKDGGTIITALEQLNVPYKFTEGGGAILVPGERVHEVRLRLATQGLPKGGGVGFELMENQKFGISQFAEQVNFQRALEGELGRTIQSVAAVEAARVHLAIPKPSVFVREEQKPTASVMVHLHPGRTLEPAQVAGIVHLVSSSVPQLPMSNVTVIDQNGNLISQLKSKLIEAGLDPTQIKYVQEVEASVIKRIDDILAPVVGTGNSRVQVAADVDFSQTEQTAESYRPNTTPPDISIRSQQTSETANVNPPAQGVPGALTNQPPVPATAPITSPAVPGQPATAATGADQRRRRAGAHLFRRPAHQYA
;
A
#
# COMPACT_ATOMS: atom_id res chain seq x y z
N MET A 1 -43.78 -2.00 42.10
CA MET A 1 -44.58 -3.23 41.90
C MET A 1 -43.66 -4.43 42.08
N THR A 2 -43.81 -5.11 43.21
CA THR A 2 -43.41 -6.51 43.54
C THR A 2 -44.30 -7.51 42.76
N PRO A 3 -44.21 -8.86 42.85
CA PRO A 3 -43.23 -9.78 43.51
C PRO A 3 -42.67 -10.92 42.58
N LEU A 4 -41.47 -11.50 42.84
CA LEU A 4 -41.09 -12.72 43.63
C LEU A 4 -41.55 -14.10 43.09
N ILE A 5 -40.58 -15.04 42.98
CA ILE A 5 -40.53 -16.48 43.36
C ILE A 5 -39.14 -17.02 42.89
N SER A 6 -38.15 -17.36 43.74
CA SER A 6 -37.94 -18.55 44.62
C SER A 6 -37.80 -19.87 43.82
N ALA A 7 -36.88 -20.82 44.01
CA ALA A 7 -35.90 -21.16 45.05
C ALA A 7 -34.87 -22.19 44.51
N SER A 8 -33.73 -22.35 45.23
CA SER A 8 -32.99 -23.60 45.57
C SER A 8 -32.81 -24.72 44.52
N GLY A 9 -31.63 -25.30 44.28
CA GLY A 9 -30.63 -25.75 45.27
C GLY A 9 -30.44 -27.27 45.16
N GLN A 10 -29.26 -27.72 45.57
CA GLN A 10 -28.88 -29.11 45.91
C GLN A 10 -28.48 -30.12 44.82
N ARG A 11 -27.17 -30.39 44.85
CA ARG A 11 -26.51 -31.70 44.73
C ARG A 11 -27.34 -32.87 45.28
N SER A 12 -27.21 -34.03 44.64
CA SER A 12 -27.44 -35.34 45.27
C SER A 12 -26.38 -36.38 44.85
N PRO A 13 -26.15 -37.40 45.69
CA PRO A 13 -24.92 -38.18 45.73
C PRO A 13 -25.12 -39.68 45.43
N PHE A 14 -23.98 -40.37 45.42
CA PHE A 14 -23.72 -41.77 45.72
C PHE A 14 -24.80 -42.50 46.54
N GLN A 15 -25.26 -43.66 46.07
CA GLN A 15 -25.79 -44.71 46.96
C GLN A 15 -25.60 -46.11 46.37
N ALA A 16 -25.12 -46.99 47.24
CA ALA A 16 -24.84 -48.39 47.03
C ALA A 16 -26.05 -49.27 47.39
N GLN A 17 -26.00 -50.51 46.87
CA GLN A 17 -26.45 -51.77 47.48
C GLN A 17 -27.85 -51.84 48.12
N HIS A 18 -28.66 -52.77 47.62
CA HIS A 18 -28.99 -54.02 48.34
C HIS A 18 -29.91 -54.88 47.47
N ASN A 19 -29.62 -56.18 47.40
CA ASN A 19 -30.57 -57.30 47.48
C ASN A 19 -29.87 -58.58 46.99
N THR A 20 -30.11 -59.80 47.47
CA THR A 20 -30.64 -60.38 48.70
C THR A 20 -30.25 -61.85 48.60
N TYR A 21 -29.84 -62.46 49.71
CA TYR A 21 -29.59 -63.89 49.79
C TYR A 21 -30.88 -64.69 49.63
N SER A 22 -30.85 -65.78 48.84
CA SER A 22 -31.67 -66.94 49.16
C SER A 22 -31.01 -68.22 48.63
N SER A 23 -30.66 -69.06 49.61
CA SER A 23 -30.20 -70.44 49.51
C SER A 23 -31.28 -71.38 48.99
N MET A 24 -30.90 -72.46 48.28
CA MET A 24 -31.37 -73.83 48.54
C MET A 24 -30.68 -74.86 47.62
N ALA A 25 -30.20 -75.92 48.29
CA ALA A 25 -30.16 -77.33 47.88
C ALA A 25 -29.28 -77.78 46.69
N ALA A 26 -28.13 -78.33 47.07
CA ALA A 26 -27.53 -79.59 46.64
C ALA A 26 -28.17 -80.39 45.48
N THR A 27 -27.37 -80.61 44.45
CA THR A 27 -27.06 -81.96 43.94
C THR A 27 -25.62 -81.96 43.44
N GLN A 28 -24.86 -82.92 43.98
CA GLN A 28 -23.49 -83.21 43.66
C GLN A 28 -23.54 -84.27 42.55
N ASP A 29 -23.14 -83.89 41.34
CA ASP A 29 -22.82 -84.86 40.29
C ASP A 29 -21.46 -84.52 39.71
N THR A 30 -20.60 -85.52 39.84
CA THR A 30 -19.22 -85.62 39.42
C THR A 30 -19.09 -85.43 37.91
N VAL A 31 -18.32 -84.44 37.48
CA VAL A 31 -17.64 -84.47 36.19
C VAL A 31 -16.19 -84.08 36.40
N ASP A 32 -15.36 -85.11 36.38
CA ASP A 32 -13.91 -85.05 36.32
C ASP A 32 -13.48 -84.28 35.04
N SER A 33 -12.64 -83.26 35.19
CA SER A 33 -12.03 -82.53 34.06
C SER A 33 -10.77 -81.79 34.52
N PRO A 34 -9.56 -82.31 34.19
CA PRO A 34 -8.31 -81.67 34.53
C PRO A 34 -7.90 -80.70 33.41
N ALA A 35 -8.11 -79.40 33.59
CA ALA A 35 -7.59 -78.41 32.65
C ALA A 35 -7.18 -77.11 33.34
N SER A 36 -6.03 -77.14 34.02
CA SER A 36 -5.19 -75.95 34.14
C SER A 36 -3.73 -76.32 33.91
N GLN A 37 -3.03 -75.46 33.16
CA GLN A 37 -1.58 -75.43 32.86
C GLN A 37 -1.06 -76.13 31.58
N PRO A 38 -1.23 -75.50 30.39
CA PRO A 38 -0.36 -75.78 29.24
C PRO A 38 0.99 -75.05 29.31
N PHE A 39 1.12 -73.94 30.05
CA PHE A 39 2.33 -73.09 30.03
C PHE A 39 3.51 -73.64 30.86
N ASN A 40 3.26 -74.25 32.02
CA ASN A 40 4.34 -74.80 32.85
C ASN A 40 5.01 -76.01 32.19
N ARG A 41 4.24 -76.91 31.56
CA ARG A 41 4.77 -78.13 30.92
C ARG A 41 5.63 -77.84 29.68
N LEU A 42 5.41 -76.69 29.01
CA LEU A 42 6.24 -76.27 27.89
C LEU A 42 7.60 -75.74 28.38
N SER A 43 7.60 -74.97 29.47
CA SER A 43 8.84 -74.43 30.06
C SER A 43 9.76 -75.51 30.63
N GLU A 44 9.20 -76.58 31.19
CA GLU A 44 9.98 -77.72 31.70
C GLU A 44 10.54 -78.59 30.56
N LYS A 45 9.75 -78.83 29.50
CA LYS A 45 10.24 -79.54 28.30
C LYS A 45 11.33 -78.77 27.57
N VAL A 46 11.28 -77.43 27.55
CA VAL A 46 12.32 -76.58 26.97
C VAL A 46 13.59 -76.58 27.83
N ARG A 47 13.47 -76.59 29.17
CA ARG A 47 14.62 -76.70 30.09
C ARG A 47 15.30 -78.07 30.04
N GLU A 48 14.54 -79.17 29.98
CA GLU A 48 15.11 -80.52 29.80
C GLU A 48 15.75 -80.69 28.42
N ALA A 49 15.16 -80.12 27.37
CA ALA A 49 15.77 -80.13 26.03
C ALA A 49 17.07 -79.31 26.00
N LEU A 50 17.10 -78.11 26.59
CA LEU A 50 18.33 -77.29 26.68
C LEU A 50 19.43 -77.93 27.54
N GLY A 51 19.07 -78.72 28.55
CA GLY A 51 20.02 -79.42 29.42
C GLY A 51 20.77 -80.58 28.74
N ARG A 52 20.20 -81.18 27.69
CA ARG A 52 20.76 -82.34 26.96
C ARG A 52 21.63 -81.99 25.75
N LEU A 53 21.76 -80.71 25.41
CA LEU A 53 22.57 -80.24 24.28
C LEU A 53 24.03 -79.97 24.68
N SER A 54 24.97 -80.36 23.82
CA SER A 54 26.40 -80.05 24.01
C SER A 54 26.64 -78.53 23.99
N ASN A 55 27.71 -78.03 24.62
CA ASN A 55 28.00 -76.58 24.66
C ASN A 55 28.07 -75.94 23.26
N GLN A 56 28.50 -76.69 22.23
CA GLN A 56 28.49 -76.23 20.84
C GLN A 56 27.07 -76.09 20.26
N GLN A 57 26.17 -77.01 20.58
CA GLN A 57 24.76 -76.95 20.14
C GLN A 57 23.99 -75.82 20.83
N LYS A 58 24.32 -75.49 22.08
CA LYS A 58 23.77 -74.31 22.80
C LYS A 58 24.17 -72.99 22.13
N ILE A 59 25.43 -72.87 21.70
CA ILE A 59 25.90 -71.68 20.97
C ILE A 59 25.22 -71.57 19.60
N ALA A 60 25.11 -72.68 18.85
CA ALA A 60 24.41 -72.70 17.56
C ALA A 60 22.93 -72.29 17.70
N LEU A 61 22.25 -72.76 18.75
CA LEU A 61 20.86 -72.40 19.03
C LEU A 61 20.70 -70.92 19.42
N MET A 62 21.62 -70.37 20.21
CA MET A 62 21.64 -68.93 20.54
C MET A 62 21.83 -68.05 19.29
N VAL A 63 22.75 -68.44 18.39
CA VAL A 63 22.98 -67.73 17.13
C VAL A 63 21.75 -67.83 16.21
N ALA A 64 21.11 -69.00 16.13
CA ALA A 64 19.89 -69.18 15.34
C ALA A 64 18.73 -68.32 15.86
N VAL A 65 18.54 -68.25 17.18
CA VAL A 65 17.52 -67.40 17.80
C VAL A 65 17.83 -65.92 17.58
N ALA A 66 19.09 -65.50 17.71
CA ALA A 66 19.51 -64.13 17.43
C ALA A 66 19.29 -63.75 15.95
N ALA A 67 19.58 -64.66 15.02
CA ALA A 67 19.35 -64.47 13.59
C ALA A 67 17.85 -64.32 13.28
N ILE A 68 17.00 -65.15 13.86
CA ILE A 68 15.54 -65.05 13.71
C ILE A 68 15.02 -63.73 14.30
N ALA A 69 15.50 -63.33 15.49
CA ALA A 69 15.13 -62.06 16.10
C ALA A 69 15.57 -60.86 15.24
N ALA A 70 16.79 -60.89 14.69
CA ALA A 70 17.27 -59.86 13.77
C ALA A 70 16.44 -59.80 12.48
N LEU A 71 16.01 -60.94 11.96
CA LEU A 71 15.15 -61.03 10.77
C LEU A 71 13.76 -60.43 11.05
N LEU A 72 13.16 -60.76 12.20
CA LEU A 72 11.86 -60.19 12.62
C LEU A 72 11.93 -58.68 12.84
N ILE A 73 12.97 -58.19 13.53
CA ILE A 73 13.17 -56.75 13.76
C ILE A 73 13.46 -56.02 12.45
N GLY A 74 14.30 -56.59 11.58
CA GLY A 74 14.60 -56.01 10.27
C GLY A 74 13.36 -55.89 9.39
N THR A 75 12.52 -56.93 9.36
CA THR A 75 11.27 -56.93 8.60
C THR A 75 10.26 -55.92 9.16
N PHE A 76 10.19 -55.81 10.50
CA PHE A 76 9.30 -54.87 11.17
C PHE A 76 9.69 -53.40 10.95
N LEU A 77 11.00 -53.08 11.00
CA LEU A 77 11.50 -51.74 10.71
C LEU A 77 11.33 -51.36 9.24
N TRP A 78 11.48 -52.33 8.32
CA TRP A 78 11.29 -52.08 6.89
C TRP A 78 9.83 -51.87 6.49
N SER A 79 8.88 -52.50 7.21
CA SER A 79 7.45 -52.39 6.94
C SER A 79 6.81 -51.06 7.38
N ARG A 80 7.52 -50.24 8.17
CA ARG A 80 7.05 -48.90 8.58
C ARG A 80 7.24 -47.88 7.47
N GLN A 81 6.42 -47.95 6.40
CA GLN A 81 6.28 -46.83 5.49
C GLN A 81 5.34 -45.77 6.13
N PRO A 82 5.81 -44.53 6.33
CA PRO A 82 4.94 -43.47 6.83
C PRO A 82 3.86 -43.15 5.77
N ASP A 83 2.60 -43.11 6.20
CA ASP A 83 1.47 -42.67 5.38
C ASP A 83 1.65 -41.17 5.06
N TYR A 84 1.64 -40.80 3.77
CA TYR A 84 1.81 -39.41 3.34
C TYR A 84 0.45 -38.83 3.00
N LYS A 85 0.11 -37.70 3.61
CA LYS A 85 -1.15 -37.00 3.40
C LYS A 85 -0.91 -35.61 2.82
N VAL A 86 -1.87 -35.15 2.02
CA VAL A 86 -1.82 -33.83 1.37
C VAL A 86 -1.87 -32.74 2.44
N LEU A 87 -0.82 -31.92 2.46
CA LEU A 87 -0.75 -30.75 3.34
C LEU A 87 -1.53 -29.58 2.74
N PHE A 88 -1.20 -29.25 1.50
CA PHE A 88 -1.83 -28.23 0.66
C PHE A 88 -1.92 -28.71 -0.79
N SER A 89 -2.95 -28.26 -1.49
CA SER A 89 -3.26 -28.53 -2.90
C SER A 89 -3.45 -27.21 -3.65
N ASN A 90 -3.16 -27.20 -4.95
CA ASN A 90 -3.33 -26.04 -5.82
C ASN A 90 -2.44 -24.84 -5.44
N LEU A 91 -1.20 -25.13 -5.05
CA LEU A 91 -0.21 -24.13 -4.67
C LEU A 91 0.35 -23.43 -5.91
N THR A 92 0.56 -22.12 -5.80
CA THR A 92 1.38 -21.36 -6.78
C THR A 92 2.85 -21.75 -6.62
N GLU A 93 3.66 -21.63 -7.67
CA GLU A 93 5.11 -21.94 -7.61
C GLU A 93 5.83 -21.14 -6.51
N LYS A 94 5.43 -19.88 -6.31
CA LYS A 94 5.93 -18.99 -5.26
C LYS A 94 5.58 -19.47 -3.85
N ASP A 95 4.31 -19.84 -3.63
CA ASP A 95 3.88 -20.39 -2.33
C ASP A 95 4.52 -21.76 -2.07
N GLY A 96 4.66 -22.59 -3.11
CA GLY A 96 5.35 -23.88 -3.05
C GLY A 96 6.79 -23.76 -2.57
N GLY A 97 7.59 -22.88 -3.17
CA GLY A 97 8.98 -22.64 -2.75
C GLY A 97 9.10 -22.16 -1.30
N THR A 98 8.19 -21.27 -0.88
CA THR A 98 8.19 -20.74 0.50
C THR A 98 7.78 -21.82 1.52
N ILE A 99 6.82 -22.68 1.17
CA ILE A 99 6.40 -23.81 2.01
C ILE A 99 7.51 -24.86 2.09
N ILE A 100 8.21 -25.18 1.00
CA ILE A 100 9.35 -26.11 1.02
C ILE A 100 10.44 -25.60 1.96
N THR A 101 10.83 -24.33 1.83
CA THR A 101 11.83 -23.70 2.71
C THR A 101 11.42 -23.80 4.19
N ALA A 102 10.13 -23.58 4.49
CA ALA A 102 9.61 -23.70 5.85
C ALA A 102 9.56 -25.17 6.34
N LEU A 103 9.23 -26.12 5.48
CA LEU A 103 9.24 -27.55 5.80
C LEU A 103 10.66 -28.08 6.06
N GLU A 104 11.63 -27.62 5.28
CA GLU A 104 13.06 -27.89 5.49
C GLU A 104 13.54 -27.32 6.83
N GLN A 105 13.18 -26.08 7.17
CA GLN A 105 13.50 -25.49 8.49
C GLN A 105 12.89 -26.26 9.66
N LEU A 106 11.71 -26.86 9.46
CA LEU A 106 11.03 -27.69 10.46
C LEU A 106 11.52 -29.15 10.46
N ASN A 107 12.47 -29.52 9.61
CA ASN A 107 12.95 -30.89 9.41
C ASN A 107 11.82 -31.90 9.14
N VAL A 108 10.81 -31.49 8.36
CA VAL A 108 9.68 -32.33 8.00
C VAL A 108 9.93 -32.96 6.63
N PRO A 109 9.96 -34.30 6.50
CA PRO A 109 10.10 -34.93 5.19
C PRO A 109 8.86 -34.63 4.34
N TYR A 110 9.07 -34.27 3.07
CA TYR A 110 8.01 -33.92 2.15
C TYR A 110 8.16 -34.68 0.83
N LYS A 111 7.04 -34.83 0.12
CA LYS A 111 6.97 -35.42 -1.23
C LYS A 111 6.05 -34.57 -2.11
N PHE A 112 6.22 -34.67 -3.42
CA PHE A 112 5.33 -34.04 -4.41
C PHE A 112 4.40 -35.10 -5.02
N THR A 113 3.17 -34.69 -5.39
CA THR A 113 2.30 -35.52 -6.22
C THR A 113 2.80 -35.52 -7.67
N GLU A 114 2.53 -36.58 -8.43
CA GLU A 114 2.70 -36.57 -9.88
C GLU A 114 1.83 -35.44 -10.48
N GLY A 115 2.46 -34.37 -10.96
CA GLY A 115 1.80 -33.13 -11.41
C GLY A 115 2.12 -31.87 -10.60
N GLY A 116 2.96 -31.94 -9.56
CA GLY A 116 3.61 -30.77 -8.92
C GLY A 116 2.70 -29.81 -8.11
N GLY A 117 1.38 -29.96 -8.18
CA GLY A 117 0.42 -29.05 -7.56
C GLY A 117 0.11 -29.31 -6.08
N ALA A 118 0.68 -30.35 -5.45
CA ALA A 118 0.42 -30.66 -4.05
C ALA A 118 1.67 -31.19 -3.32
N ILE A 119 1.80 -30.77 -2.06
CA ILE A 119 2.88 -31.18 -1.15
C ILE A 119 2.30 -32.17 -0.13
N LEU A 120 2.92 -33.34 -0.01
CA LEU A 120 2.57 -34.35 0.97
C LEU A 120 3.57 -34.36 2.13
N VAL A 121 3.06 -34.56 3.34
CA VAL A 121 3.85 -34.74 4.57
C VAL A 121 3.35 -35.96 5.34
N PRO A 122 4.15 -36.54 6.27
CA PRO A 122 3.70 -37.65 7.10
C PRO A 122 2.37 -37.35 7.80
N GLY A 123 1.40 -38.25 7.64
CA GLY A 123 0.03 -38.13 8.13
C GLY A 123 -0.08 -37.80 9.61
N GLU A 124 0.86 -38.31 10.41
CA GLU A 124 0.97 -38.05 11.85
C GLU A 124 1.24 -36.58 12.18
N ARG A 125 1.94 -35.85 11.30
CA ARG A 125 2.39 -34.47 11.53
C ARG A 125 1.63 -33.42 10.72
N VAL A 126 0.72 -33.81 9.82
CA VAL A 126 -0.01 -32.86 8.93
C VAL A 126 -0.65 -31.70 9.70
N HIS A 127 -1.33 -31.99 10.80
CA HIS A 127 -2.07 -30.99 11.57
C HIS A 127 -1.13 -30.03 12.29
N GLU A 128 -0.05 -30.57 12.88
CA GLU A 128 1.00 -29.79 13.52
C GLU A 128 1.70 -28.88 12.51
N VAL A 129 2.11 -29.43 11.38
CA VAL A 129 2.80 -28.72 10.30
C VAL A 129 1.91 -27.63 9.72
N ARG A 130 0.63 -27.92 9.49
CA ARG A 130 -0.34 -26.92 9.02
C ARG A 130 -0.47 -25.76 10.01
N LEU A 131 -0.54 -26.06 11.31
CA LEU A 131 -0.58 -25.03 12.35
C LEU A 131 0.71 -24.20 12.35
N ARG A 132 1.89 -24.83 12.29
CA ARG A 132 3.20 -24.14 12.23
C ARG A 132 3.32 -23.24 11.00
N LEU A 133 2.93 -23.72 9.83
CA LEU A 133 2.96 -22.91 8.60
C LEU A 133 1.94 -21.76 8.66
N ALA A 134 0.77 -21.99 9.25
CA ALA A 134 -0.20 -20.92 9.49
C ALA A 134 0.34 -19.84 10.43
N THR A 135 1.11 -20.20 11.47
CA THR A 135 1.77 -19.20 12.34
C THR A 135 2.81 -18.35 11.61
N GLN A 136 3.35 -18.85 10.49
CA GLN A 136 4.27 -18.13 9.60
C GLN A 136 3.53 -17.36 8.49
N GLY A 137 2.19 -17.41 8.47
CA GLY A 137 1.37 -16.76 7.44
C GLY A 137 1.45 -17.46 6.07
N LEU A 138 1.77 -18.76 6.04
CA LEU A 138 1.79 -19.57 4.83
C LEU A 138 0.50 -20.42 4.69
N PRO A 139 -0.04 -20.57 3.47
CA PRO A 139 0.37 -19.95 2.21
C PRO A 139 0.05 -18.44 2.20
N LYS A 140 0.92 -17.62 1.59
CA LYS A 140 0.69 -16.17 1.56
C LYS A 140 -0.52 -15.79 0.71
N GLY A 141 -0.97 -16.71 -0.15
CA GLY A 141 -2.11 -16.52 -1.02
C GLY A 141 -1.76 -15.45 -2.04
N GLY A 142 -1.55 -15.85 -3.30
CA GLY A 142 -1.64 -14.89 -4.39
C GLY A 142 -2.97 -14.14 -4.28
N GLY A 143 -2.93 -12.80 -4.44
CA GLY A 143 -4.17 -12.02 -4.47
C GLY A 143 -5.14 -12.67 -5.47
N VAL A 144 -6.37 -12.91 -5.02
CA VAL A 144 -7.44 -13.46 -5.86
C VAL A 144 -7.84 -12.39 -6.88
N GLY A 145 -7.61 -12.68 -8.15
CA GLY A 145 -7.99 -11.85 -9.29
C GLY A 145 -9.30 -12.36 -9.91
N PHE A 146 -9.37 -12.40 -11.24
CA PHE A 146 -10.55 -12.89 -11.96
C PHE A 146 -10.82 -14.39 -11.79
N GLU A 147 -9.91 -15.15 -11.18
CA GLU A 147 -10.12 -16.58 -10.91
C GLU A 147 -11.31 -16.82 -9.94
N LEU A 148 -11.70 -15.80 -9.16
CA LEU A 148 -12.89 -15.84 -8.29
C LEU A 148 -14.21 -15.85 -9.10
N MET A 149 -14.21 -15.35 -10.33
CA MET A 149 -15.39 -15.31 -11.20
C MET A 149 -15.64 -16.63 -11.93
N GLU A 150 -14.62 -17.46 -12.11
CA GLU A 150 -14.74 -18.75 -12.81
C GLU A 150 -15.49 -19.79 -11.97
N ASN A 151 -15.39 -19.69 -10.65
CA ASN A 151 -15.96 -20.66 -9.70
C ASN A 151 -17.31 -20.21 -9.10
N GLN A 152 -18.02 -19.29 -9.76
CA GLN A 152 -19.31 -18.79 -9.28
C GLN A 152 -20.38 -19.89 -9.36
N LYS A 153 -21.11 -20.14 -8.27
CA LYS A 153 -22.25 -21.08 -8.27
C LYS A 153 -23.42 -20.46 -9.04
N PHE A 154 -24.17 -21.27 -9.79
CA PHE A 154 -25.41 -20.81 -10.41
C PHE A 154 -26.40 -20.30 -9.35
N GLY A 155 -27.02 -19.14 -9.59
CA GLY A 155 -28.03 -18.55 -8.70
C GLY A 155 -27.54 -17.49 -7.70
N ILE A 156 -26.35 -16.90 -7.91
CA ILE A 156 -25.89 -15.77 -7.10
C ILE A 156 -26.74 -14.51 -7.31
N SER A 157 -26.82 -13.67 -6.27
CA SER A 157 -27.40 -12.34 -6.36
C SER A 157 -26.49 -11.39 -7.14
N GLN A 158 -27.07 -10.44 -7.88
CA GLN A 158 -26.35 -9.35 -8.56
C GLN A 158 -25.42 -8.59 -7.61
N PHE A 159 -25.80 -8.42 -6.34
CA PHE A 159 -24.94 -7.78 -5.34
C PHE A 159 -23.68 -8.62 -5.07
N ALA A 160 -23.82 -9.95 -4.97
CA ALA A 160 -22.70 -10.83 -4.75
C ALA A 160 -21.77 -10.88 -5.98
N GLU A 161 -22.34 -10.89 -7.18
CA GLU A 161 -21.59 -10.78 -8.44
C GLU A 161 -20.78 -9.48 -8.49
N GLN A 162 -21.39 -8.34 -8.19
CA GLN A 162 -20.71 -7.03 -8.18
C GLN A 162 -19.55 -6.99 -7.17
N VAL A 163 -19.75 -7.54 -5.97
CA VAL A 163 -18.69 -7.60 -4.94
C VAL A 163 -17.54 -8.52 -5.39
N ASN A 164 -17.86 -9.66 -6.02
CA ASN A 164 -16.85 -10.57 -6.54
C ASN A 164 -16.07 -9.94 -7.71
N PHE A 165 -16.75 -9.25 -8.62
CA PHE A 165 -16.13 -8.49 -9.71
C PHE A 165 -15.21 -7.40 -9.17
N GLN A 166 -15.65 -6.64 -8.16
CA GLN A 166 -14.80 -5.63 -7.52
C GLN A 166 -13.53 -6.26 -6.91
N ARG A 167 -13.68 -7.35 -6.16
CA ARG A 167 -12.53 -8.04 -5.55
C ARG A 167 -11.57 -8.58 -6.61
N ALA A 168 -12.09 -9.13 -7.69
CA ALA A 168 -11.30 -9.61 -8.82
C ALA A 168 -10.51 -8.47 -9.47
N LEU A 169 -11.15 -7.32 -9.71
CA LEU A 169 -10.51 -6.14 -10.26
C LEU A 169 -9.39 -5.61 -9.35
N GLU A 170 -9.62 -5.54 -8.03
CA GLU A 170 -8.60 -5.17 -7.04
C GLU A 170 -7.39 -6.11 -7.08
N GLY A 171 -7.63 -7.42 -7.22
CA GLY A 171 -6.59 -8.44 -7.35
C GLY A 171 -5.75 -8.27 -8.61
N GLU A 172 -6.39 -8.10 -9.78
CA GLU A 172 -5.68 -7.90 -11.05
C GLU A 172 -4.92 -6.58 -11.11
N LEU A 173 -5.49 -5.50 -10.56
CA LEU A 173 -4.80 -4.23 -10.44
C LEU A 173 -3.55 -4.39 -9.57
N GLY A 174 -3.67 -5.06 -8.41
CA GLY A 174 -2.54 -5.38 -7.55
C GLY A 174 -1.46 -6.18 -8.29
N ARG A 175 -1.85 -7.21 -9.05
CA ARG A 175 -0.92 -8.05 -9.83
C ARG A 175 -0.23 -7.27 -10.94
N THR A 176 -0.95 -6.38 -11.62
CA THR A 176 -0.38 -5.54 -12.67
C THR A 176 0.61 -4.53 -12.09
N ILE A 177 0.29 -3.90 -10.95
CA ILE A 177 1.20 -2.97 -10.26
C ILE A 177 2.46 -3.68 -9.75
N GLN A 178 2.35 -4.95 -9.33
CA GLN A 178 3.49 -5.79 -8.95
C GLN A 178 4.46 -6.08 -10.11
N SER A 179 4.04 -5.91 -11.36
CA SER A 179 4.96 -6.06 -12.51
C SER A 179 5.95 -4.89 -12.63
N VAL A 180 5.71 -3.78 -11.91
CA VAL A 180 6.64 -2.66 -11.84
C VAL A 180 7.88 -3.08 -11.04
N ALA A 181 9.06 -2.98 -11.65
CA ALA A 181 10.30 -3.54 -11.10
C ALA A 181 10.69 -3.05 -9.68
N ALA A 182 10.19 -1.89 -9.24
CA ALA A 182 10.44 -1.36 -7.90
C ALA A 182 9.51 -1.95 -6.82
N VAL A 183 8.39 -2.59 -7.22
CA VAL A 183 7.31 -3.03 -6.36
C VAL A 183 7.42 -4.54 -6.09
N GLU A 184 7.58 -4.92 -4.82
CA GLU A 184 7.57 -6.31 -4.36
C GLU A 184 6.15 -6.86 -4.23
N ALA A 185 5.26 -6.06 -3.64
CA ALA A 185 3.85 -6.41 -3.46
C ALA A 185 2.99 -5.15 -3.58
N ALA A 186 1.75 -5.31 -4.03
CA ALA A 186 0.79 -4.23 -4.10
C ALA A 186 -0.59 -4.70 -3.67
N ARG A 187 -1.31 -3.83 -2.96
CA ARG A 187 -2.70 -4.02 -2.56
C ARG A 187 -3.50 -2.82 -3.00
N VAL A 188 -4.62 -3.07 -3.65
CA VAL A 188 -5.53 -2.04 -4.15
C VAL A 188 -6.86 -2.18 -3.44
N HIS A 189 -7.38 -1.06 -2.95
CA HIS A 189 -8.71 -0.97 -2.38
C HIS A 189 -9.52 0.03 -3.19
N LEU A 190 -10.66 -0.42 -3.68
CA LEU A 190 -11.56 0.39 -4.46
C LEU A 190 -12.82 0.68 -3.65
N ALA A 191 -13.30 1.91 -3.72
CA ALA A 191 -14.59 2.30 -3.17
C ALA A 191 -15.46 2.79 -4.33
N ILE A 192 -16.20 1.85 -4.93
CA ILE A 192 -17.21 2.15 -5.96
C ILE A 192 -18.57 2.35 -5.27
N PRO A 193 -19.18 3.54 -5.36
CA PRO A 193 -20.53 3.76 -4.85
C PRO A 193 -21.56 3.00 -5.69
N LYS A 194 -22.66 2.60 -5.04
CA LYS A 194 -23.77 1.91 -5.73
C LYS A 194 -24.60 2.92 -6.53
N PRO A 195 -24.95 2.65 -7.79
CA PRO A 195 -25.85 3.51 -8.54
C PRO A 195 -27.24 3.49 -7.89
N SER A 196 -27.83 4.67 -7.68
CA SER A 196 -29.18 4.82 -7.11
C SER A 196 -29.93 5.90 -7.85
N VAL A 197 -31.13 5.56 -8.33
CA VAL A 197 -32.04 6.49 -9.02
C VAL A 197 -32.60 7.59 -8.11
N PHE A 198 -32.35 7.51 -6.80
CA PHE A 198 -32.87 8.43 -5.79
C PHE A 198 -31.86 9.51 -5.38
N VAL A 199 -30.62 9.46 -5.88
CA VAL A 199 -29.57 10.42 -5.52
C VAL A 199 -29.38 11.41 -6.66
N ARG A 200 -29.43 12.71 -6.35
CA ARG A 200 -29.23 13.79 -7.34
C ARG A 200 -27.76 14.03 -7.70
N GLU A 201 -26.85 13.69 -6.78
CA GLU A 201 -25.40 13.82 -6.95
C GLU A 201 -24.73 12.45 -6.87
N GLU A 202 -24.18 12.00 -7.99
CA GLU A 202 -23.40 10.76 -8.03
C GLU A 202 -22.07 10.96 -7.30
N GLN A 203 -21.83 10.14 -6.27
CA GLN A 203 -20.52 10.09 -5.62
C GLN A 203 -19.52 9.48 -6.61
N LYS A 204 -18.33 10.08 -6.72
CA LYS A 204 -17.27 9.54 -7.57
C LYS A 204 -16.55 8.39 -6.87
N PRO A 205 -16.13 7.34 -7.59
CA PRO A 205 -15.27 6.30 -7.04
C PRO A 205 -13.96 6.88 -6.47
N THR A 206 -13.38 6.15 -5.51
CA THR A 206 -12.06 6.46 -4.94
C THR A 206 -11.22 5.20 -4.83
N ALA A 207 -9.89 5.34 -4.89
CA ALA A 207 -8.97 4.21 -4.81
C ALA A 207 -7.78 4.51 -3.89
N SER A 208 -7.36 3.49 -3.14
CA SER A 208 -6.14 3.50 -2.33
C SER A 208 -5.25 2.34 -2.76
N VAL A 209 -4.01 2.66 -3.10
CA VAL A 209 -3.00 1.73 -3.57
C VAL A 209 -1.88 1.72 -2.55
N MET A 210 -1.71 0.60 -1.85
CA MET A 210 -0.57 0.37 -0.99
C MET A 210 0.47 -0.43 -1.75
N VAL A 211 1.68 0.11 -1.84
CA VAL A 211 2.83 -0.56 -2.44
C VAL A 211 3.82 -0.96 -1.36
N HIS A 212 4.37 -2.16 -1.52
CA HIS A 212 5.56 -2.62 -0.83
C HIS A 212 6.70 -2.61 -1.85
N LEU A 213 7.74 -1.85 -1.56
CA LEU A 213 8.91 -1.70 -2.42
C LEU A 213 10.02 -2.66 -2.01
N HIS A 214 10.84 -3.05 -2.97
CA HIS A 214 12.05 -3.80 -2.68
C HIS A 214 13.00 -2.99 -1.79
N PRO A 215 13.77 -3.63 -0.89
CA PRO A 215 14.74 -2.94 -0.03
C PRO A 215 15.71 -2.07 -0.83
N GLY A 216 15.81 -0.79 -0.46
CA GLY A 216 16.69 0.18 -1.13
C GLY A 216 16.17 0.73 -2.46
N ARG A 217 14.93 0.40 -2.87
CA ARG A 217 14.26 1.01 -4.03
C ARG A 217 13.26 2.08 -3.59
N THR A 218 13.07 3.07 -4.45
CA THR A 218 12.06 4.13 -4.32
C THR A 218 11.28 4.23 -5.63
N LEU A 219 10.03 4.66 -5.57
CA LEU A 219 9.25 4.93 -6.78
C LEU A 219 9.62 6.28 -7.39
N GLU A 220 9.88 6.29 -8.69
CA GLU A 220 10.07 7.52 -9.44
C GLU A 220 8.72 8.21 -9.72
N PRO A 221 8.66 9.55 -9.83
CA PRO A 221 7.43 10.27 -10.12
C PRO A 221 6.69 9.77 -11.38
N ALA A 222 7.44 9.34 -12.41
CA ALA A 222 6.87 8.77 -13.62
C ALA A 222 6.17 7.42 -13.37
N GLN A 223 6.74 6.57 -12.50
CA GLN A 223 6.14 5.29 -12.11
C GLN A 223 4.87 5.51 -11.29
N VAL A 224 4.89 6.49 -10.38
CA VAL A 224 3.71 6.88 -9.59
C VAL A 224 2.58 7.39 -10.49
N ALA A 225 2.90 8.27 -11.45
CA ALA A 225 1.94 8.76 -12.43
C ALA A 225 1.37 7.62 -13.29
N GLY A 226 2.22 6.66 -13.70
CA GLY A 226 1.79 5.45 -14.40
C GLY A 226 0.81 4.60 -13.60
N ILE A 227 1.09 4.36 -12.31
CA ILE A 227 0.20 3.63 -11.40
C ILE A 227 -1.14 4.35 -11.24
N VAL A 228 -1.12 5.67 -11.02
CA VAL A 228 -2.34 6.48 -10.87
C VAL A 228 -3.19 6.43 -12.15
N HIS A 229 -2.55 6.61 -13.31
CA HIS A 229 -3.23 6.58 -14.60
C HIS A 229 -3.85 5.19 -14.86
N LEU A 230 -3.08 4.12 -14.65
CA LEU A 230 -3.56 2.75 -14.80
C LEU A 230 -4.82 2.51 -13.98
N VAL A 231 -4.78 2.78 -12.67
CA VAL A 231 -5.92 2.58 -11.77
C VAL A 231 -7.13 3.43 -12.18
N SER A 232 -6.91 4.70 -12.53
CA SER A 232 -7.98 5.60 -12.98
C SER A 232 -8.65 5.13 -14.28
N SER A 233 -7.87 4.55 -15.19
CA SER A 233 -8.37 4.06 -16.48
C SER A 233 -9.08 2.71 -16.36
N SER A 234 -8.73 1.90 -15.36
CA SER A 234 -9.33 0.58 -15.14
C SER A 234 -10.68 0.63 -14.43
N VAL A 235 -11.03 1.75 -13.79
CA VAL A 235 -12.29 1.91 -13.08
C VAL A 235 -13.13 3.01 -13.74
N PRO A 236 -14.37 2.73 -14.15
CA PRO A 236 -15.24 3.74 -14.73
C PRO A 236 -15.41 4.93 -13.79
N GLN A 237 -15.31 6.14 -14.35
CA GLN A 237 -15.59 7.41 -13.64
C GLN A 237 -14.67 7.71 -12.44
N LEU A 238 -13.54 7.01 -12.31
CA LEU A 238 -12.54 7.28 -11.27
C LEU A 238 -11.57 8.39 -11.73
N PRO A 239 -11.65 9.63 -11.19
CA PRO A 239 -10.69 10.66 -11.55
C PRO A 239 -9.32 10.38 -10.91
N MET A 240 -8.24 10.77 -11.60
CA MET A 240 -6.86 10.61 -11.10
C MET A 240 -6.65 11.29 -9.73
N SER A 241 -7.36 12.38 -9.44
CA SER A 241 -7.30 13.08 -8.14
C SER A 241 -7.79 12.24 -6.96
N ASN A 242 -8.58 11.19 -7.21
CA ASN A 242 -9.16 10.32 -6.20
C ASN A 242 -8.37 9.01 -6.03
N VAL A 243 -7.19 8.91 -6.63
CA VAL A 243 -6.28 7.78 -6.46
C VAL A 243 -5.16 8.19 -5.52
N THR A 244 -5.03 7.45 -4.43
CA THR A 244 -3.97 7.66 -3.44
C THR A 244 -2.99 6.49 -3.49
N VAL A 245 -1.69 6.78 -3.52
CA VAL A 245 -0.63 5.76 -3.53
C VAL A 245 0.22 5.95 -2.28
N ILE A 246 0.26 4.93 -1.43
CA ILE A 246 0.97 4.92 -0.16
C ILE A 246 2.03 3.83 -0.13
N ASP A 247 3.15 4.12 0.53
CA ASP A 247 4.27 3.20 0.73
C ASP A 247 4.11 2.36 2.02
N GLN A 248 4.90 1.30 2.18
CA GLN A 248 4.85 0.44 3.38
C GLN A 248 5.12 1.17 4.70
N ASN A 249 5.77 2.33 4.65
CA ASN A 249 6.05 3.19 5.80
C ASN A 249 4.90 4.15 6.14
N GLY A 250 3.78 4.10 5.40
CA GLY A 250 2.66 5.04 5.57
C GLY A 250 2.89 6.40 4.90
N ASN A 251 3.95 6.53 4.09
CA ASN A 251 4.25 7.75 3.35
C ASN A 251 3.35 7.84 2.12
N LEU A 252 2.71 9.00 1.93
CA LEU A 252 1.89 9.25 0.76
C LEU A 252 2.78 9.67 -0.42
N ILE A 253 2.84 8.80 -1.43
CA ILE A 253 3.71 8.95 -2.61
C ILE A 253 2.96 9.67 -3.74
N SER A 254 1.64 9.46 -3.86
CA SER A 254 0.82 10.13 -4.89
C SER A 254 0.67 11.63 -4.68
N GLN A 255 0.84 12.11 -3.44
CA GLN A 255 0.87 13.54 -3.11
C GLN A 255 2.30 14.09 -3.10
N LEU A 256 3.14 13.68 -4.06
CA LEU A 256 4.26 14.54 -4.48
C LEU A 256 3.77 15.82 -5.20
N LYS A 257 2.66 16.38 -4.73
CA LYS A 257 2.33 17.78 -4.83
C LYS A 257 3.33 18.46 -3.90
N SER A 258 4.53 18.69 -4.41
CA SER A 258 5.56 19.47 -3.73
C SER A 258 4.88 20.74 -3.20
N LYS A 259 5.18 21.18 -1.97
CA LYS A 259 4.63 22.44 -1.41
C LYS A 259 4.79 23.64 -2.37
N LEU A 260 5.71 23.54 -3.33
CA LEU A 260 5.91 24.47 -4.45
C LEU A 260 4.76 24.53 -5.47
N ILE A 261 4.03 23.43 -5.70
CA ILE A 261 2.83 23.40 -6.55
C ILE A 261 1.64 24.04 -5.82
N GLU A 262 1.63 24.02 -4.48
CA GLU A 262 0.65 24.74 -3.66
C GLU A 262 0.86 26.27 -3.72
N ALA A 263 2.08 26.72 -4.05
CA ALA A 263 2.40 28.11 -4.37
C ALA A 263 2.03 28.52 -5.82
N GLY A 264 1.40 27.64 -6.60
CA GLY A 264 0.92 27.94 -7.96
C GLY A 264 1.95 27.80 -9.07
N LEU A 265 3.16 27.29 -8.79
CA LEU A 265 4.16 27.03 -9.83
C LEU A 265 3.90 25.69 -10.53
N ASP A 266 4.00 25.70 -11.87
CA ASP A 266 3.94 24.50 -12.70
C ASP A 266 5.16 23.59 -12.37
N PRO A 267 4.99 22.27 -12.17
CA PRO A 267 6.10 21.33 -11.98
C PRO A 267 7.21 21.43 -13.04
N THR A 268 6.93 21.91 -14.25
CA THR A 268 7.96 22.16 -15.28
C THR A 268 8.87 23.33 -14.91
N GLN A 269 8.30 24.41 -14.36
CA GLN A 269 9.01 25.62 -13.93
C GLN A 269 9.93 25.30 -12.74
N ILE A 270 9.45 24.51 -11.77
CA ILE A 270 10.26 24.08 -10.63
C ILE A 270 11.47 23.26 -11.07
N LYS A 271 11.28 22.33 -12.02
CA LYS A 271 12.40 21.56 -12.58
C LYS A 271 13.41 22.48 -13.26
N TYR A 272 12.94 23.47 -14.00
CA TYR A 272 13.81 24.45 -14.66
C TYR A 272 14.66 25.24 -13.64
N VAL A 273 14.06 25.73 -12.55
CA VAL A 273 14.81 26.41 -11.47
C VAL A 273 15.88 25.48 -10.89
N GLN A 274 15.53 24.24 -10.56
CA GLN A 274 16.48 23.26 -10.01
C GLN A 274 17.62 22.94 -10.98
N GLU A 275 17.33 22.83 -12.27
CA GLU A 275 18.32 22.59 -13.31
C GLU A 275 19.29 23.78 -13.45
N VAL A 276 18.76 25.00 -13.41
CA VAL A 276 19.56 26.23 -13.40
C VAL A 276 20.45 26.28 -12.16
N GLU A 277 19.90 26.05 -10.97
CA GLU A 277 20.66 26.03 -9.71
C GLU A 277 21.77 24.97 -9.74
N ALA A 278 21.45 23.74 -10.16
CA ALA A 278 22.43 22.65 -10.24
C ALA A 278 23.54 22.94 -11.25
N SER A 279 23.21 23.54 -12.41
CA SER A 279 24.17 23.96 -13.43
C SER A 279 25.11 25.03 -12.90
N VAL A 280 24.60 26.02 -12.16
CA VAL A 280 25.41 27.09 -11.56
C VAL A 280 26.29 26.54 -10.44
N ILE A 281 25.74 25.69 -9.56
CA ILE A 281 26.52 25.02 -8.50
C ILE A 281 27.70 24.26 -9.10
N LYS A 282 27.46 23.49 -10.16
CA LYS A 282 28.51 22.74 -10.86
C LYS A 282 29.59 23.65 -11.43
N ARG A 283 29.21 24.75 -12.10
CA ARG A 283 30.17 25.73 -12.63
C ARG A 283 31.02 26.37 -11.54
N ILE A 284 30.42 26.70 -10.39
CA ILE A 284 31.17 27.27 -9.26
C ILE A 284 32.13 26.22 -8.70
N ASP A 285 31.71 24.97 -8.57
CA ASP A 285 32.56 23.91 -8.06
C ASP A 285 33.75 23.64 -9.01
N ASP A 286 33.52 23.62 -10.33
CA ASP A 286 34.57 23.46 -11.34
C ASP A 286 35.62 24.60 -11.30
N ILE A 287 35.20 25.83 -10.97
CA ILE A 287 36.09 26.98 -10.81
C ILE A 287 36.88 26.91 -9.50
N LEU A 288 36.25 26.45 -8.42
CA LEU A 288 36.87 26.39 -7.10
C LEU A 288 37.78 25.15 -6.95
N ALA A 289 37.48 24.05 -7.63
CA ALA A 289 38.18 22.78 -7.51
C ALA A 289 39.72 22.87 -7.65
N PRO A 290 40.31 23.64 -8.59
CA PRO A 290 41.77 23.76 -8.72
C PRO A 290 42.45 24.51 -7.57
N VAL A 291 41.70 25.34 -6.82
CA VAL A 291 42.25 26.20 -5.77
C VAL A 291 42.07 25.56 -4.39
N VAL A 292 40.88 25.02 -4.11
CA VAL A 292 40.56 24.47 -2.78
C VAL A 292 40.61 22.93 -2.71
N GLY A 293 40.66 22.25 -3.86
CA GLY A 293 40.57 20.80 -3.96
C GLY A 293 39.12 20.29 -3.94
N THR A 294 38.86 19.21 -4.67
CA THR A 294 37.52 18.62 -4.81
C THR A 294 36.93 18.22 -3.45
N GLY A 295 35.71 18.68 -3.15
CA GLY A 295 34.99 18.33 -1.92
C GLY A 295 35.31 19.20 -0.70
N ASN A 296 36.23 20.17 -0.81
CA ASN A 296 36.55 21.12 0.27
C ASN A 296 35.70 22.41 0.21
N SER A 297 34.79 22.54 -0.76
CA SER A 297 33.84 23.64 -0.95
C SER A 297 32.41 23.19 -0.68
N ARG A 298 31.59 24.08 -0.11
CA ARG A 298 30.13 23.91 -0.04
C ARG A 298 29.46 25.11 -0.68
N VAL A 299 28.82 24.89 -1.81
CA VAL A 299 28.16 25.93 -2.60
C VAL A 299 26.66 25.76 -2.47
N GLN A 300 25.96 26.86 -2.20
CA GLN A 300 24.50 26.93 -2.22
C GLN A 300 24.11 28.11 -3.10
N VAL A 301 23.15 27.88 -3.99
CA VAL A 301 22.62 28.88 -4.92
C VAL A 301 21.11 28.84 -4.79
N ALA A 302 20.51 30.02 -4.74
CA ALA A 302 19.07 30.20 -4.88
C ALA A 302 18.85 31.04 -6.13
N ALA A 303 18.05 30.55 -7.08
CA ALA A 303 17.73 31.26 -8.30
C ALA A 303 16.32 31.86 -8.22
N ASP A 304 16.23 33.17 -8.48
CA ASP A 304 14.96 33.86 -8.69
C ASP A 304 14.71 33.97 -10.19
N VAL A 305 13.68 33.27 -10.68
CA VAL A 305 13.38 33.13 -12.11
C VAL A 305 11.98 33.68 -12.37
N ASP A 306 11.89 34.72 -13.20
CA ASP A 306 10.63 35.27 -13.67
C ASP A 306 10.11 34.46 -14.88
N PHE A 307 8.89 33.93 -14.76
CA PHE A 307 8.20 33.15 -15.79
C PHE A 307 7.14 33.95 -16.56
N SER A 308 7.23 35.29 -16.57
CA SER A 308 6.30 36.14 -17.30
C SER A 308 6.24 35.77 -18.79
N GLN A 309 5.02 35.45 -19.28
CA GLN A 309 4.76 35.20 -20.71
C GLN A 309 4.07 36.43 -21.31
N THR A 310 4.61 36.94 -22.41
CA THR A 310 3.99 38.02 -23.19
C THR A 310 3.39 37.44 -24.47
N GLU A 311 2.07 37.42 -24.57
CA GLU A 311 1.36 37.05 -25.80
C GLU A 311 1.20 38.29 -26.69
N GLN A 312 1.61 38.19 -27.95
CA GLN A 312 1.45 39.26 -28.95
C GLN A 312 0.60 38.75 -30.11
N THR A 313 -0.51 39.42 -30.37
CA THR A 313 -1.35 39.15 -31.54
C THR A 313 -1.18 40.28 -32.54
N ALA A 314 -0.71 39.95 -33.75
CA ALA A 314 -0.57 40.89 -34.85
C ALA A 314 -1.65 40.64 -35.90
N GLU A 315 -2.46 41.66 -36.21
CA GLU A 315 -3.45 41.62 -37.28
C GLU A 315 -3.03 42.56 -38.40
N SER A 316 -2.69 42.01 -39.57
CA SER A 316 -2.30 42.80 -40.75
C SER A 316 -3.41 42.82 -41.78
N TYR A 317 -3.93 44.00 -42.10
CA TYR A 317 -4.86 44.19 -43.21
C TYR A 317 -4.08 44.52 -44.49
N ARG A 318 -4.14 43.60 -45.48
CA ARG A 318 -3.65 43.88 -46.84
C ARG A 318 -4.81 44.29 -47.75
N PRO A 319 -4.69 45.37 -48.54
CA PRO A 319 -5.67 45.69 -49.57
C PRO A 319 -5.79 44.54 -50.57
N ASN A 320 -7.02 44.22 -51.01
CA ASN A 320 -7.32 43.12 -51.92
C ASN A 320 -7.01 43.48 -53.39
N THR A 321 -5.76 43.84 -53.68
CA THR A 321 -5.32 44.27 -55.02
C THR A 321 -4.22 43.36 -55.56
N THR A 322 -4.34 42.98 -56.83
CA THR A 322 -3.39 42.13 -57.57
C THR A 322 -2.03 42.81 -57.78
N PRO A 323 -0.89 42.18 -57.38
CA PRO A 323 0.46 42.62 -57.77
C PRO A 323 0.61 42.61 -59.31
N PRO A 324 1.25 43.62 -59.95
CA PRO A 324 2.48 44.30 -59.51
C PRO A 324 2.41 45.84 -59.37
N ASP A 325 1.25 46.49 -59.48
CA ASP A 325 1.13 47.96 -59.58
C ASP A 325 0.96 48.71 -58.25
N ILE A 326 1.76 48.40 -57.21
CA ILE A 326 1.76 49.19 -55.97
C ILE A 326 3.10 49.89 -55.72
N SER A 327 3.13 51.20 -55.97
CA SER A 327 4.16 52.10 -55.42
C SER A 327 3.64 52.71 -54.12
N ILE A 328 4.30 52.41 -53.00
CA ILE A 328 4.00 53.03 -51.70
C ILE A 328 4.39 54.52 -51.79
N ARG A 329 3.42 55.43 -51.75
CA ARG A 329 3.66 56.88 -51.80
C ARG A 329 3.93 57.51 -50.43
N SER A 330 3.39 56.90 -49.37
CA SER A 330 3.55 57.38 -48.00
C SER A 330 3.35 56.21 -47.05
N GLN A 331 4.26 56.07 -46.09
CA GLN A 331 4.16 55.12 -45.00
C GLN A 331 4.06 55.94 -43.71
N GLN A 332 2.96 55.75 -42.97
CA GLN A 332 2.79 56.32 -41.65
C GLN A 332 2.70 55.17 -40.65
N THR A 333 3.70 55.08 -39.77
CA THR A 333 3.73 54.14 -38.66
C THR A 333 3.22 54.87 -37.42
N SER A 334 2.17 54.37 -36.79
CA SER A 334 1.69 54.86 -35.49
C SER A 334 1.83 53.74 -34.47
N GLU A 335 2.67 53.96 -33.48
CA GLU A 335 2.88 53.03 -32.37
C GLU A 335 2.32 53.64 -31.10
N THR A 336 1.38 52.94 -30.46
CA THR A 336 0.75 53.38 -29.21
C THR A 336 1.04 52.34 -28.14
N ALA A 337 1.92 52.67 -27.20
CA ALA A 337 2.20 51.84 -26.04
C ALA A 337 1.38 52.33 -24.83
N ASN A 338 0.41 51.54 -24.39
CA ASN A 338 -0.32 51.80 -23.14
C ASN A 338 0.41 51.11 -21.98
N VAL A 339 1.12 51.89 -21.17
CA VAL A 339 1.83 51.43 -19.96
C VAL A 339 1.08 51.83 -18.68
N ASN A 340 -0.25 51.78 -18.70
CA ASN A 340 -1.03 51.97 -17.48
C ASN A 340 -1.46 50.61 -16.93
N PRO A 341 -1.09 50.26 -15.69
CA PRO A 341 -1.63 49.07 -15.05
C PRO A 341 -3.16 49.22 -14.93
N PRO A 342 -3.93 48.12 -15.07
CA PRO A 342 -5.36 48.18 -14.85
C PRO A 342 -5.62 48.64 -13.41
N ALA A 343 -6.54 49.61 -13.24
CA ALA A 343 -6.89 50.13 -11.94
C ALA A 343 -7.44 49.01 -11.04
N GLN A 344 -6.63 48.51 -10.12
CA GLN A 344 -7.07 47.59 -9.08
C GLN A 344 -7.64 48.41 -7.92
N GLY A 345 -8.97 48.38 -7.78
CA GLY A 345 -9.69 48.95 -6.66
C GLY A 345 -10.95 48.14 -6.39
N VAL A 346 -11.28 47.95 -5.12
CA VAL A 346 -12.54 47.32 -4.68
C VAL A 346 -13.73 48.08 -5.28
N PRO A 347 -14.73 47.40 -5.88
CA PRO A 347 -15.92 48.05 -6.41
C PRO A 347 -16.68 48.77 -5.30
N GLY A 348 -16.70 50.11 -5.35
CA GLY A 348 -17.49 50.93 -4.44
C GLY A 348 -16.65 51.96 -3.68
N ALA A 349 -16.68 53.19 -4.20
CA ALA A 349 -16.25 54.46 -3.60
C ALA A 349 -14.75 54.84 -3.68
N LEU A 350 -14.56 56.08 -4.13
CA LEU A 350 -13.33 56.90 -4.30
C LEU A 350 -12.39 56.62 -5.49
N THR A 351 -12.44 55.46 -6.15
CA THR A 351 -11.48 55.12 -7.24
C THR A 351 -11.87 55.55 -8.66
N ASN A 352 -13.12 55.99 -8.89
CA ASN A 352 -13.57 56.45 -10.22
C ASN A 352 -13.81 57.96 -10.23
N GLN A 353 -12.73 58.74 -10.09
CA GLN A 353 -12.80 60.18 -10.28
C GLN A 353 -12.42 60.50 -11.73
N PRO A 354 -13.27 61.24 -12.49
CA PRO A 354 -12.96 61.58 -13.87
C PRO A 354 -11.64 62.36 -13.97
N PRO A 355 -10.84 62.14 -15.03
CA PRO A 355 -9.57 62.84 -15.21
C PRO A 355 -9.80 64.36 -15.18
N VAL A 356 -9.04 65.05 -14.34
CA VAL A 356 -9.05 66.52 -14.34
C VAL A 356 -8.50 67.03 -15.68
N PRO A 357 -9.06 68.12 -16.24
CA PRO A 357 -8.60 68.68 -17.50
C PRO A 357 -7.10 69.00 -17.46
N ALA A 358 -6.38 68.63 -18.52
CA ALA A 358 -4.95 68.94 -18.66
C ALA A 358 -4.75 70.46 -18.62
N THR A 359 -4.17 70.96 -17.53
CA THR A 359 -3.68 72.33 -17.46
C THR A 359 -2.26 72.32 -18.02
N ALA A 360 -2.12 72.70 -19.29
CA ALA A 360 -0.82 73.00 -19.85
C ALA A 360 -0.23 74.20 -19.10
N PRO A 361 0.98 74.11 -18.53
CA PRO A 361 1.64 75.27 -17.96
C PRO A 361 1.89 76.27 -19.10
N ILE A 362 1.35 77.48 -18.96
CA ILE A 362 1.64 78.58 -19.87
C ILE A 362 3.08 79.02 -19.60
N THR A 363 4.04 78.41 -20.29
CA THR A 363 5.40 78.95 -20.38
C THR A 363 5.35 80.12 -21.36
N SER A 364 5.10 81.34 -20.84
CA SER A 364 5.47 82.55 -21.59
C SER A 364 6.99 82.54 -21.80
N PRO A 365 7.50 82.64 -23.03
CA PRO A 365 8.93 82.71 -23.26
C PRO A 365 9.50 83.97 -22.56
N ALA A 366 10.62 83.79 -21.87
CA ALA A 366 11.31 84.87 -21.17
C ALA A 366 11.82 85.91 -22.18
N VAL A 367 11.31 87.14 -22.07
CA VAL A 367 11.94 88.31 -22.69
C VAL A 367 13.12 88.71 -21.80
N PRO A 368 14.36 88.84 -22.32
CA PRO A 368 15.50 89.18 -21.48
C PRO A 368 15.39 90.61 -20.97
N GLY A 369 15.38 90.80 -19.64
CA GLY A 369 15.74 92.09 -19.04
C GLY A 369 14.82 92.69 -17.98
N GLN A 370 14.07 91.94 -17.16
CA GLN A 370 13.50 92.53 -15.94
C GLN A 370 13.26 91.55 -14.76
N PRO A 371 13.44 91.97 -13.50
CA PRO A 371 13.43 91.10 -12.32
C PRO A 371 12.02 90.73 -11.85
N ALA A 372 11.88 89.52 -11.30
CA ALA A 372 10.65 88.99 -10.74
C ALA A 372 10.24 89.71 -9.44
N THR A 373 9.05 90.31 -9.43
CA THR A 373 8.34 90.72 -8.22
C THR A 373 7.20 89.76 -7.92
N ALA A 374 7.27 89.14 -6.75
CA ALA A 374 6.24 88.28 -6.17
C ALA A 374 4.98 89.09 -5.83
N ALA A 375 3.80 88.55 -6.15
CA ALA A 375 2.52 89.05 -5.68
C ALA A 375 1.81 87.98 -4.84
N THR A 376 1.49 88.39 -3.63
CA THR A 376 0.85 87.76 -2.47
C THR A 376 -0.61 87.32 -2.67
N GLY A 377 -1.05 86.36 -1.85
CA GLY A 377 -2.47 86.11 -1.56
C GLY A 377 -2.73 85.03 -0.50
N ALA A 378 -2.71 85.39 0.78
CA ALA A 378 -3.47 84.74 1.87
C ALA A 378 -4.95 85.18 1.76
N ASP A 379 -6.02 84.58 2.27
CA ASP A 379 -6.31 83.77 3.47
C ASP A 379 -7.75 83.20 3.31
N GLN A 380 -8.05 81.99 3.82
CA GLN A 380 -9.34 81.71 4.47
C GLN A 380 -9.33 80.39 5.28
N ARG A 381 -9.13 80.55 6.59
CA ARG A 381 -9.89 79.96 7.72
C ARG A 381 -10.21 78.45 7.73
N ARG A 382 -9.54 77.72 8.64
CA ARG A 382 -10.15 76.57 9.35
C ARG A 382 -9.97 76.70 10.87
N ARG A 383 -11.10 76.77 11.57
CA ARG A 383 -11.22 76.76 13.03
C ARG A 383 -10.82 75.39 13.59
N ARG A 384 -10.04 75.39 14.67
CA ARG A 384 -9.77 74.24 15.55
C ARG A 384 -10.80 74.19 16.68
N ALA A 385 -11.29 72.98 16.95
CA ALA A 385 -11.64 72.42 18.27
C ALA A 385 -11.53 70.89 18.07
N GLY A 386 -10.85 70.07 18.86
CA GLY A 386 -10.25 70.22 20.19
C GLY A 386 -10.82 69.12 21.09
N ALA A 387 -10.18 67.95 21.13
CA ALA A 387 -10.29 66.90 22.18
C ALA A 387 -9.54 65.63 21.68
N HIS A 388 -8.96 64.74 22.47
CA HIS A 388 -8.29 64.74 23.77
C HIS A 388 -7.76 63.29 23.90
N LEU A 389 -6.52 63.09 24.37
CA LEU A 389 -5.96 61.88 25.01
C LEU A 389 -6.30 60.47 24.45
N PHE A 390 -5.26 59.73 24.01
CA PHE A 390 -4.62 58.70 24.85
C PHE A 390 -3.33 58.20 24.20
N ARG A 391 -2.25 58.13 24.98
CA ARG A 391 -0.95 57.53 24.65
C ARG A 391 -0.71 56.40 25.64
N ARG A 392 -0.47 55.17 25.17
CA ARG A 392 0.47 54.16 25.72
C ARG A 392 0.44 52.82 24.94
N PRO A 393 1.43 51.92 25.08
CA PRO A 393 2.27 51.47 23.97
C PRO A 393 2.40 49.93 23.79
N ALA A 394 3.27 49.54 22.84
CA ALA A 394 4.20 48.39 22.88
C ALA A 394 3.85 47.08 22.13
N HIS A 395 4.96 46.40 21.75
CA HIS A 395 5.18 45.01 21.30
C HIS A 395 4.82 44.69 19.84
N GLN A 396 5.75 44.39 18.92
CA GLN A 396 6.84 43.39 18.88
C GLN A 396 6.33 41.94 18.98
N TYR A 397 6.27 41.23 17.85
CA TYR A 397 6.43 39.77 17.68
C TYR A 397 6.86 39.59 16.21
N ALA A 398 8.08 39.09 15.95
CA ALA A 398 8.50 37.68 15.90
C ALA A 398 8.14 37.04 14.56
#